data_AF-A0A6B2XRH8-F1
#
_entry.id   AF-A0A6B2XRH8-F1
#
_cell.length_a   1.000
_cell.length_b   1.000
_cell.length_c   1.000
_cell.angle_alpha   90.00
_cell.angle_beta   90.00
_cell.angle_gamma   90.00
#
_symmetry.space_group_name_H-M   'P 1'
#
loop_
_entity.id
_entity.type
_entity.pdbx_description
1 polymer ?
#
loop_
_entity_poly.entity_id
_entity_poly.type
_entity_poly.pdbx_seq_one_letter_code
_entity_poly.pdbx_strand_id
1 'polypeptide(L)' 'MNRGIRVPTAIAVTSADLVLPAPDRHTPPAVVLHPPGQLDLAGALAETSALLERHGQLVAV' A
#
# COMPACT_ATOMS: atom_id res chain seq x y z
N MET A 1 -4.76 22.30 21.15
CA MET A 1 -5.67 21.78 20.10
C MET A 1 -4.82 21.26 18.95
N ASN A 2 -4.31 20.03 19.05
CA ASN A 2 -3.49 19.41 18.00
C ASN A 2 -4.42 18.90 16.89
N ARG A 3 -4.53 19.64 15.79
CA ARG A 3 -5.04 19.07 14.54
C ARG A 3 -3.96 18.17 13.97
N GLY A 4 -3.95 16.90 14.39
CA GLY A 4 -3.05 15.89 13.84
C GLY A 4 -3.19 15.90 12.32
N ILE A 5 -2.07 16.14 11.63
CA ILE A 5 -2.03 16.07 10.16
C ILE A 5 -2.40 14.63 9.79
N ARG A 6 -3.56 14.45 9.15
CA ARG A 6 -3.96 13.16 8.61
C ARG A 6 -3.17 12.93 7.33
N VAL A 7 -2.05 12.22 7.45
CA VAL A 7 -1.32 11.74 6.29
C VAL A 7 -2.02 10.45 5.84
N PRO A 8 -2.53 10.36 4.60
CA PRO A 8 -3.11 9.13 4.11
C PRO A 8 -2.01 8.07 4.00
N THR A 9 -2.04 7.04 4.83
CA THR A 9 -1.06 5.94 4.80
C THR A 9 -1.70 4.73 4.14
N ALA A 10 -1.01 4.14 3.16
CA ALA A 10 -1.36 2.84 2.60
C ALA A 10 -0.27 1.81 2.94
N ILE A 11 -0.70 0.62 3.36
CA ILE A 11 0.17 -0.55 3.53
C ILE A 11 0.05 -1.38 2.26
N ALA A 12 1.16 -1.86 1.68
CA ALA A 12 1.10 -2.75 0.53
C ALA A 12 1.70 -4.12 0.84
N VAL A 13 1.12 -5.15 0.24
CA VAL A 13 1.55 -6.55 0.40
C VAL A 13 1.65 -7.24 -0.96
N THR A 14 2.46 -8.30 -1.06
CA THR A 14 2.67 -9.06 -2.30
C THR A 14 1.79 -10.32 -2.41
N SER A 15 0.92 -10.56 -1.42
CA SER A 15 -0.09 -11.63 -1.43
C SER A 15 -1.29 -11.23 -0.60
N ALA A 16 -2.48 -11.70 -1.01
CA ALA A 16 -3.73 -11.48 -0.29
C ALA A 16 -3.73 -12.12 1.10
N ASP A 17 -3.01 -13.23 1.28
CA ASP A 17 -2.90 -13.94 2.57
C ASP A 17 -2.13 -13.14 3.63
N LEU A 18 -1.40 -12.10 3.21
CA LEU A 18 -0.64 -11.20 4.08
C LEU A 18 -1.44 -9.96 4.49
N VAL A 19 -2.65 -9.78 3.96
CA VAL A 19 -3.51 -8.64 4.32
C VAL A 19 -4.03 -8.83 5.74
N LEU A 20 -3.57 -7.96 6.65
CA LEU A 20 -4.11 -7.89 7.99
C LEU A 20 -5.49 -7.21 7.97
N PRO A 21 -6.44 -7.64 8.83
CA PRO A 21 -7.70 -6.95 9.01
C PRO A 21 -7.46 -5.49 9.40
N ALA A 22 -8.26 -4.57 8.86
CA ALA A 22 -8.19 -3.18 9.25
C ALA A 22 -8.43 -3.06 10.78
N PRO A 23 -7.54 -2.37 11.53
CA PRO A 23 -7.66 -2.26 12.99
C PRO A 23 -8.90 -1.44 13.40
N ASP A 24 -9.40 -0.58 12.51
CA ASP A 24 -10.63 0.18 12.67
C ASP A 24 -11.26 0.54 11.30
N ARG A 25 -12.43 1.18 11.33
CA ARG A 25 -13.18 1.63 10.13
C ARG A 25 -12.56 2.82 9.38
N HIS A 26 -11.53 3.44 9.94
CA HIS A 26 -10.88 4.62 9.38
C HIS A 26 -9.55 4.28 8.70
N THR A 27 -9.03 3.08 8.93
CA THR A 27 -7.82 2.58 8.30
C THR A 27 -8.17 1.91 6.97
N PRO A 28 -7.68 2.40 5.82
CA PRO A 28 -7.89 1.72 4.55
C PRO A 28 -7.21 0.34 4.55
N PRO A 29 -7.81 -0.65 3.87
CA PRO A 29 -7.20 -1.98 3.74
C PRO A 29 -5.87 -1.90 2.99
N ALA A 30 -4.99 -2.87 3.24
CA ALA A 30 -3.73 -2.96 2.52
C ALA A 30 -3.97 -3.18 1.02
N VAL A 31 -3.14 -2.55 0.19
CA VAL A 31 -3.14 -2.77 -1.25
C VAL A 31 -2.34 -4.03 -1.56
N VAL A 32 -2.92 -4.94 -2.32
CA VAL A 32 -2.19 -6.12 -2.79
C VAL A 32 -1.55 -5.79 -4.13
N LEU A 33 -0.22 -5.79 -4.19
CA LEU A 33 0.57 -5.68 -5.41
C LEU A 33 0.68 -7.05 -6.09
N HIS A 34 1.04 -7.06 -7.37
CA HIS A 34 1.29 -8.32 -8.06
C HIS A 34 2.47 -9.07 -7.40
N PRO A 35 2.36 -10.40 -7.22
CA PRO A 35 3.42 -11.22 -6.67
C PRO A 35 4.72 -11.16 -7.48
N PRO A 36 5.88 -11.36 -6.82
CA PRO A 36 7.16 -11.52 -7.50
C PRO A 36 7.09 -12.64 -8.56
N GLY A 37 7.51 -12.34 -9.79
CA GLY A 37 7.50 -13.29 -10.91
C GLY A 37 6.28 -13.20 -11.82
N GLN A 38 5.25 -12.43 -11.46
CA GLN A 38 4.15 -12.10 -12.39
C GLN A 38 4.44 -10.89 -13.28
N LEU A 39 5.28 -9.97 -12.79
CA LEU A 39 5.74 -8.80 -13.54
C LEU A 39 7.26 -8.83 -13.70
N ASP A 40 7.73 -8.21 -14.78
CA ASP A 40 9.14 -7.81 -14.88
C ASP A 40 9.41 -6.61 -13.96
N LEU A 41 10.69 -6.22 -13.85
CA LEU A 41 11.09 -5.14 -12.95
C LEU A 41 10.41 -3.81 -13.32
N ALA A 42 10.28 -3.51 -14.61
CA ALA A 42 9.66 -2.27 -15.06
C ALA A 42 8.17 -2.21 -14.68
N GLY A 43 7.44 -3.32 -14.87
CA GLY A 43 6.04 -3.43 -14.48
C GLY A 43 5.84 -3.29 -12.97
N ALA A 44 6.66 -3.96 -12.17
CA ALA A 44 6.58 -3.86 -10.71
C ALA A 44 6.86 -2.43 -10.20
N LEU A 45 7.83 -1.72 -10.80
CA LEU A 45 8.14 -0.34 -10.47
C LEU A 45 7.01 0.62 -10.87
N ALA A 46 6.41 0.42 -12.05
CA ALA A 46 5.29 1.24 -12.52
C ALA A 46 4.07 1.10 -11.60
N GLU A 47 3.75 -0.13 -11.19
CA GLU A 47 2.65 -0.39 -10.27
C GLU A 47 2.88 0.27 -8.90
N THR A 48 4.08 0.08 -8.34
CA THR A 48 4.48 0.67 -7.06
C THR A 48 4.46 2.21 -7.11
N SER A 49 4.93 2.80 -8.20
CA SER A 49 4.95 4.26 -8.40
C SER A 49 3.53 4.83 -8.46
N ALA A 50 2.62 4.18 -9.19
CA ALA A 50 1.24 4.59 -9.25
C ALA A 50 0.54 4.55 -7.87
N LEU A 51 0.96 3.61 -7.00
CA LEU A 51 0.46 3.56 -5.63
C LEU A 51 0.97 4.72 -4.77
N LEU A 52 2.26 5.02 -4.88
CA LEU A 52 2.90 6.16 -4.21
C LEU A 52 2.27 7.49 -4.65
N GLU A 53 1.99 7.67 -5.94
CA GLU A 53 1.32 8.88 -6.44
C GLU A 53 -0.08 9.07 -5.86
N ARG A 54 -0.84 7.99 -5.66
CA ARG A 54 -2.20 8.05 -5.10
C ARG A 54 -2.23 8.29 -3.60
N HIS A 55 -1.28 7.73 -2.86
CA HIS A 55 -1.33 7.70 -1.39
C HIS A 55 -0.23 8.53 -0.71
N GLY A 56 0.76 9.01 -1.45
CA GLY A 56 1.86 9.83 -0.95
C GLY A 56 2.93 9.09 -0.16
N GLN A 57 2.66 7.87 0.32
CA GLN A 57 3.60 7.05 1.08
C GLN A 57 3.27 5.55 0.94
N LEU A 58 4.31 4.73 1.03
CA LEU A 58 4.25 3.27 0.95
C LEU A 58 5.07 2.67 2.09
N VAL A 59 4.50 1.70 2.80
CA VAL A 59 5.22 0.88 3.78
C VAL A 59 5.32 -0.54 3.22
N ALA A 60 6.56 -1.04 3.08
CA ALA A 60 6.87 -2.39 2.63
C ALA A 60 7.53 -3.18 3.78
N VAL A 61 7.23 -4.49 3.88
CA VAL A 61 7.77 -5.42 4.88
C VAL A 61 8.33 -6.66 4.24
#